data_AF-A0AAZ3QMT0-F1
#
_entry.id   AF-A0AAZ3QMT0-F1
#
_cell.length_a   1.000
_cell.length_b   1.000
_cell.length_c   1.000
_cell.angle_alpha   90.00
_cell.angle_beta   90.00
_cell.angle_gamma   90.00
#
_symmetry.space_group_name_H-M   'P 1'
#
loop_
_entity.id
_entity.type
_entity.pdbx_description
1 polymer ?
#
loop_
_entity_poly.entity_id
_entity_poly.type
_entity_poly.pdbx_seq_one_letter_code
_entity_poly.pdbx_strand_id
1 'polypeptide(L)' 'MVSENCLYLNIFVPLDVNFSSPLLTTLPVMVWIHGGDFIAGSASKPLYDGRFISNFTRTVVVSMAYRLGKTGVL' A
#
# COMPACT_ATOMS: atom_id res chain seq x y z
N MET A 1 7.11 12.87 7.14
CA MET A 1 7.89 13.97 6.54
C MET A 1 7.43 14.14 5.10
N VAL A 2 7.39 15.38 4.61
CA VAL A 2 7.02 15.69 3.22
C VAL A 2 8.33 15.79 2.41
N SER A 3 8.41 15.09 1.28
CA SER A 3 9.59 14.99 0.41
C SER A 3 9.14 14.74 -1.04
N GLU A 4 9.91 15.17 -2.04
CA GLU A 4 9.68 14.82 -3.45
C GLU A 4 10.14 13.40 -3.80
N ASN A 5 11.06 12.86 -3.00
CA ASN A 5 11.33 11.43 -2.95
C ASN A 5 10.23 10.80 -2.10
N CYS A 6 9.04 10.65 -2.69
CA CYS A 6 7.84 10.13 -2.02
C CYS A 6 7.27 8.86 -2.63
N LEU A 7 7.83 8.37 -3.74
CA LEU A 7 7.34 7.20 -4.46
C LEU A 7 7.73 5.91 -3.72
N TYR A 8 6.99 5.61 -2.66
CA TYR A 8 7.16 4.43 -1.83
C TYR A 8 5.87 3.61 -1.81
N LEU A 9 6.05 2.30 -1.61
CA LEU A 9 4.98 1.33 -1.40
C LEU A 9 5.07 0.81 0.03
N ASN A 10 3.92 0.69 0.70
CA ASN A 10 3.80 -0.12 1.89
C ASN A 10 3.16 -1.44 1.50
N ILE A 11 3.86 -2.55 1.77
CA ILE A 11 3.42 -3.90 1.41
C ILE A 11 3.10 -4.66 2.69
N PHE A 12 1.86 -5.09 2.83
CA PHE A 12 1.37 -5.91 3.94
C PHE A 12 1.08 -7.31 3.41
N VAL A 13 1.68 -8.31 4.07
CA VAL A 13 1.55 -9.72 3.69
C VAL A 13 0.91 -10.48 4.86
N PRO A 14 0.04 -11.46 4.59
CA PRO A 14 -0.54 -12.29 5.64
C PRO A 14 0.55 -13.02 6.45
N LEU A 15 0.34 -13.19 7.76
CA LEU A 15 1.32 -13.78 8.68
C LEU A 15 1.56 -15.28 8.43
N ASP A 16 0.62 -15.97 7.76
CA ASP A 16 0.74 -17.39 7.42
C ASP A 16 1.61 -17.63 6.17
N VAL A 17 2.10 -16.58 5.51
CA VAL A 17 3.00 -16.68 4.37
C VAL A 17 4.42 -16.99 4.83
N ASN A 18 4.90 -18.18 4.45
CA ASN A 18 6.29 -18.57 4.64
C ASN A 18 7.13 -18.22 3.39
N PHE A 19 8.02 -17.22 3.52
CA PHE A 19 8.92 -16.81 2.45
C PHE A 19 10.13 -17.74 2.23
N SER A 20 10.38 -18.69 3.15
CA SER A 20 11.47 -19.67 3.01
C SER A 20 11.10 -20.86 2.13
N SER A 21 9.84 -20.95 1.70
CA SER A 21 9.32 -22.01 0.83
C SER A 21 8.54 -21.44 -0.34
N PRO A 22 8.47 -22.12 -1.49
CA PRO A 22 7.57 -21.73 -2.58
C PRO A 22 6.12 -21.65 -2.08
N LEU A 23 5.42 -20.59 -2.48
CA LEU A 23 3.98 -20.49 -2.25
C LEU A 23 3.26 -21.64 -2.96
N LEU A 24 2.48 -22.42 -2.21
CA LEU A 24 1.64 -23.49 -2.77
C LEU A 24 0.52 -22.95 -3.66
N THR A 25 0.08 -21.72 -3.40
CA THR A 25 -0.98 -21.01 -4.13
C THR A 25 -0.64 -19.53 -4.23
N THR A 26 -0.96 -18.90 -5.36
CA THR A 26 -0.83 -17.44 -5.53
C THR A 26 -1.80 -16.69 -4.62
N LEU A 27 -1.38 -15.52 -4.13
CA LEU A 27 -2.24 -14.63 -3.34
C LEU A 27 -2.79 -13.50 -4.22
N PRO A 28 -4.06 -13.10 -4.03
CA PRO A 28 -4.58 -11.89 -4.65
C PRO A 28 -3.83 -10.65 -4.12
N VAL A 29 -3.79 -9.60 -4.94
CA VAL A 29 -3.17 -8.31 -4.59
C VAL A 29 -4.23 -7.22 -4.62
N MET A 30 -4.37 -6.51 -3.50
CA MET A 30 -5.24 -5.34 -3.37
C MET A 30 -4.38 -4.09 -3.31
N VAL A 31 -4.58 -3.16 -4.25
CA VAL A 31 -3.87 -1.88 -4.30
C VAL A 31 -4.79 -0.77 -3.80
N TRP A 32 -4.37 -0.06 -2.76
CA TRP A 32 -5.08 1.07 -2.17
C TRP A 32 -4.46 2.41 -2.60
N ILE A 33 -5.29 3.26 -3.19
CA ILE A 33 -4.95 4.62 -3.60
C ILE A 33 -5.72 5.58 -2.70
N HIS A 34 -4.99 6.40 -1.95
CA HIS A 34 -5.63 7.36 -1.07
C HIS A 34 -6.28 8.50 -1.86
N GLY A 35 -7.41 9.02 -1.36
CA GLY A 35 -8.04 10.23 -1.88
C GLY A 35 -7.33 11.51 -1.45
N GLY A 36 -8.01 12.65 -1.68
CA GLY A 36 -7.54 14.01 -1.35
C GLY A 36 -7.37 14.89 -2.58
N ASP A 37 -8.26 14.72 -3.58
CA ASP A 37 -8.43 15.59 -4.75
C ASP A 37 -7.15 15.88 -5.53
N PHE A 38 -6.22 14.92 -5.55
CA PHE A 38 -4.89 15.06 -6.16
C PHE A 38 -4.01 16.18 -5.59
N ILE A 39 -4.42 16.83 -4.49
CA ILE A 39 -3.69 17.94 -3.86
C ILE A 39 -3.20 17.60 -2.45
N ALA A 40 -3.80 16.62 -1.80
CA ALA A 40 -3.47 16.21 -0.43
C ALA A 40 -3.61 14.69 -0.26
N GLY A 41 -2.99 14.16 0.81
CA GLY A 41 -3.10 12.74 1.17
C GLY A 41 -1.75 12.09 1.43
N SER A 42 -1.79 10.84 1.91
CA SER A 42 -0.60 10.01 2.13
C SER A 42 -0.99 8.55 2.26
N ALA A 43 -0.18 7.66 1.70
CA ALA A 43 -0.30 6.20 1.87
C ALA A 43 0.05 5.71 3.29
N SER A 44 0.73 6.54 4.08
CA SER A 44 1.18 6.21 5.45
C SER A 44 0.24 6.64 6.56
N LYS A 45 -0.97 7.11 6.24
CA LYS A 45 -1.96 7.44 7.28
C LYS A 45 -2.28 6.17 8.09
N PRO A 46 -2.35 6.24 9.44
CA PRO A 46 -2.70 5.08 10.27
C PRO A 46 -4.01 4.38 9.88
N LEU A 47 -4.95 5.14 9.31
CA LEU A 47 -6.21 4.62 8.76
C LEU A 47 -6.01 3.58 7.64
N TYR A 48 -4.88 3.63 6.93
CA TYR A 48 -4.56 2.74 5.80
C TYR A 48 -3.61 1.61 6.19
N ASP A 49 -3.52 1.29 7.48
CA ASP A 49 -2.76 0.13 7.95
C ASP A 49 -3.38 -1.17 7.42
N GLY A 50 -2.69 -1.79 6.46
CA GLY A 50 -3.15 -2.98 5.77
C GLY A 50 -2.99 -4.28 6.55
N ARG A 51 -2.39 -4.27 7.75
CA ARG A 51 -2.10 -5.51 8.52
C ARG A 51 -3.36 -6.30 8.84
N PHE A 52 -4.43 -5.62 9.27
CA PHE A 52 -5.69 -6.30 9.63
C PHE A 52 -6.34 -6.92 8.39
N ILE A 53 -6.54 -6.13 7.33
CA ILE A 53 -7.25 -6.60 6.14
C ILE A 53 -6.44 -7.66 5.39
N SER A 54 -5.12 -7.53 5.32
CA SER A 54 -4.24 -8.53 4.69
C SER A 54 -4.40 -9.90 5.35
N ASN A 55 -4.36 -9.96 6.68
CA ASN A 55 -4.56 -11.22 7.41
C ASN A 55 -6.00 -11.73 7.30
N PHE A 56 -7.00 -10.85 7.42
CA PHE A 56 -8.40 -11.24 7.42
C PHE A 56 -8.86 -11.81 6.08
N THR A 57 -8.43 -11.22 4.96
CA THR A 57 -8.84 -11.63 3.60
C THR A 57 -7.81 -12.52 2.92
N ARG A 58 -6.71 -12.85 3.59
CA ARG A 58 -5.58 -13.61 3.03
C ARG A 58 -5.12 -13.05 1.67
N THR A 59 -4.84 -11.74 1.66
CA THR A 59 -4.55 -10.94 0.47
C THR A 59 -3.29 -10.10 0.71
N VAL A 60 -2.45 -9.93 -0.31
CA VAL A 60 -1.36 -8.93 -0.23
C VAL A 60 -1.97 -7.55 -0.41
N VAL A 61 -1.78 -6.68 0.58
CA VAL A 61 -2.33 -5.32 0.55
C VAL A 61 -1.18 -4.36 0.30
N VAL A 62 -1.34 -3.50 -0.70
CA VAL A 62 -0.34 -2.51 -1.08
C VAL A 62 -0.98 -1.13 -0.96
N SER A 63 -0.43 -0.26 -0.12
CA SER A 63 -0.77 1.16 -0.16
C SER A 63 0.35 1.92 -0.87
N MET A 64 -0.01 2.75 -1.84
CA MET A 64 0.96 3.46 -2.68
C MET A 64 0.90 4.97 -2.49
N ALA A 65 2.06 5.60 -2.37
CA ALA A 65 2.18 7.04 -2.44
C ALA A 65 2.33 7.47 -3.91
N TYR A 66 1.67 8.57 -4.26
CA TYR A 66 1.76 9.21 -5.58
C TYR A 66 2.01 10.71 -5.42
N ARG A 67 2.55 11.35 -6.46
CA ARG A 67 2.81 12.79 -6.44
C ARG A 67 1.49 13.57 -6.47
N LEU A 68 1.47 14.70 -5.78
CA LEU A 68 0.29 15.55 -5.61
C LEU A 68 0.57 16.96 -6.15
N GLY A 69 -0.49 17.70 -6.43
CA GLY A 69 -0.45 19.05 -6.97
C GLY A 69 0.39 19.13 -8.25
N LYS A 70 1.07 20.26 -8.47
CA LYS A 70 1.87 20.50 -9.67
C LYS A 70 2.89 19.40 -10.00
N THR A 71 3.45 18.73 -9.00
CA THR A 71 4.44 17.67 -9.24
C THR A 71 3.85 16.36 -9.75
N GLY A 72 2.53 16.19 -9.69
CA GLY A 72 1.83 14.96 -10.09
C GLY A 72 0.83 15.11 -11.23
N VAL A 73 0.30 16.32 -11.46
CA VAL A 73 -0.78 16.55 -12.45
C VAL A 73 -0.47 17.59 -13.53
N LEU A 74 0.68 18.27 -13.45
CA LEU A 74 1.19 19.19 -14.47
C LEU A 74 2.45 18.58 -15.09
#